data_AF-A0A497PK22-F1
#
_entry.id   AF-A0A497PK22-F1
#
_cell.length_a   1.000
_cell.length_b   1.000
_cell.length_c   1.000
_cell.angle_alpha   90.00
_cell.angle_beta   90.00
_cell.angle_gamma   90.00
#
_symmetry.space_group_name_H-M   'P 1'
#
loop_
_entity.id
_entity.type
_entity.pdbx_description
1 polymer ?
#
loop_
_entity_poly.entity_id
_entity_poly.type
_entity_poly.pdbx_seq_one_letter_code
_entity_poly.pdbx_strand_id
1 'polypeptide(L)' 'MRPHIEKVIYQYLDCGILHNGFARIRCVCGHEKLLAFSCRRRHFCPSCHAKRCIEFGEWLCGNVLKKVPHRHFV' A
#
# COMPACT_ATOMS: atom_id res chain seq x y z
N MET A 1 -19.00 9.82 -12.01
CA MET A 1 -17.64 9.38 -11.60
C MET A 1 -17.36 8.03 -12.27
N ARG A 2 -16.11 7.69 -12.65
CA ARG A 2 -15.84 6.37 -13.25
C ARG A 2 -16.12 5.28 -12.20
N PRO A 3 -16.82 4.16 -12.53
CA PRO A 3 -17.28 3.18 -11.53
C PRO A 3 -16.17 2.57 -10.65
N HIS A 4 -14.96 2.41 -11.19
CA HIS A 4 -13.84 1.86 -10.44
C HIS A 4 -13.31 2.81 -9.35
N ILE A 5 -13.51 4.13 -9.48
CA ILE A 5 -13.02 5.08 -8.47
C ILE A 5 -13.89 5.00 -7.22
N GLU A 6 -15.22 4.89 -7.39
CA GLU A 6 -16.17 4.71 -6.30
C GLU A 6 -15.88 3.45 -5.49
N LYS A 7 -15.65 2.31 -6.16
CA LYS A 7 -15.24 1.06 -5.50
C LYS A 7 -13.95 1.24 -4.68
N VAL A 8 -12.97 1.99 -5.20
CA VAL A 8 -11.72 2.22 -4.49
C VAL A 8 -11.91 3.11 -3.26
N ILE A 9 -12.80 4.10 -3.34
CA ILE A 9 -13.14 4.98 -2.22
C ILE A 9 -13.80 4.17 -1.09
N TYR A 10 -14.85 3.40 -1.37
CA TYR A 10 -15.53 2.66 -0.31
C TYR A 10 -14.62 1.66 0.39
N GLN A 11 -13.81 0.94 -0.39
CA GLN A 11 -12.82 0.02 0.18
C GLN A 11 -11.68 0.73 0.96
N TYR A 12 -11.41 2.01 0.68
CA TYR A 12 -10.54 2.82 1.53
C TYR A 12 -11.24 3.22 2.84
N LEU A 13 -12.52 3.59 2.77
CA LEU A 13 -13.31 3.91 3.96
C LEU A 13 -13.44 2.72 4.90
N ASP A 14 -13.45 1.49 4.37
CA ASP A 14 -13.46 0.25 5.16
C ASP A 14 -12.10 -0.14 5.77
N CYS A 15 -11.03 0.55 5.40
CA CYS A 15 -9.64 0.23 5.73
C CYS A 15 -9.30 0.55 7.19
N GLY A 16 -8.63 -0.37 7.90
CA GLY A 16 -8.20 -0.12 9.29
C GLY A 16 -9.31 -0.24 10.35
N ILE A 17 -10.51 -0.67 9.97
CA ILE A 17 -11.62 -0.90 10.88
C ILE A 17 -11.58 -2.35 11.37
N LEU A 18 -11.47 -2.56 12.69
CA LEU A 18 -11.41 -3.91 13.29
C LEU A 18 -12.66 -4.75 12.97
N HIS A 19 -13.85 -4.13 12.93
CA HIS A 19 -15.09 -4.83 12.59
C HIS A 19 -15.07 -5.49 11.19
N ASN A 20 -14.26 -4.95 10.27
CA ASN A 20 -14.13 -5.45 8.90
C ASN A 20 -13.05 -6.53 8.76
N GLY A 21 -12.39 -6.94 9.86
CA GLY A 21 -11.38 -7.99 9.90
C GLY A 21 -10.05 -7.52 10.49
N PHE A 22 -9.40 -8.43 11.21
CA PHE A 22 -8.12 -8.19 11.85
C PHE A 22 -7.30 -9.47 12.00
N ALA A 23 -5.99 -9.30 12.15
CA ALA A 23 -5.09 -10.33 12.66
C ALA A 23 -4.91 -10.16 14.16
N ARG A 24 -5.03 -11.24 14.94
CA ARG A 24 -4.61 -11.26 16.34
C ARG A 24 -3.14 -11.66 16.39
N ILE A 25 -2.30 -10.75 16.85
CA ILE A 25 -0.86 -10.96 16.94
C ILE A 25 -0.53 -11.17 18.41
N ARG A 26 0.13 -12.29 18.72
CA ARG A 26 0.63 -12.61 20.05
C ARG A 26 2.15 -12.65 20.02
N CYS A 27 2.77 -11.90 20.92
CA CYS A 27 4.21 -11.96 21.14
C CYS A 27 4.57 -13.13 22.06
N VAL A 28 5.81 -13.61 21.97
CA VAL A 28 6.34 -14.66 22.88
C VAL A 28 6.30 -14.26 24.35
N CYS A 29 6.32 -12.95 24.67
CA CYS A 29 6.15 -12.45 26.03
C CYS A 29 4.69 -12.44 26.53
N GLY A 30 3.73 -12.91 25.72
CA GLY A 30 2.31 -12.97 26.07
C GLY A 30 1.50 -11.72 25.72
N HIS A 31 2.13 -10.62 25.29
CA HIS A 31 1.41 -9.42 24.83
C HIS A 31 0.58 -9.72 23.57
N GLU A 32 -0.65 -9.21 23.53
CA GLU A 32 -1.55 -9.38 22.40
C GLU A 32 -2.01 -8.05 21.81
N LYS A 33 -2.09 -7.99 20.48
CA LYS A 33 -2.63 -6.85 19.75
C LYS A 33 -3.53 -7.31 18.62
N LEU A 34 -4.64 -6.60 18.42
CA LEU A 34 -5.45 -6.72 17.22
C LEU A 34 -4.93 -5.74 16.17
N LEU A 35 -4.53 -6.27 15.02
CA LEU A 35 -4.10 -5.49 13.87
C LEU A 35 -5.20 -5.50 12.81
N ALA A 36 -5.89 -4.37 12.66
CA ALA A 36 -6.85 -4.19 11.58
C ALA A 36 -6.17 -4.34 10.21
N PHE A 37 -6.89 -4.91 9.25
CA PHE A 37 -6.33 -5.07 7.91
C PHE A 37 -6.17 -3.72 7.21
N SER A 38 -5.00 -3.57 6.59
CA SER A 38 -4.75 -2.47 5.66
C SER A 38 -5.22 -2.87 4.26
N CYS A 39 -5.95 -1.98 3.62
CA CYS A 39 -6.25 -1.96 2.20
C CYS A 39 -4.98 -1.91 1.31
N ARG A 40 -3.80 -1.64 1.88
CA ARG A 40 -2.49 -1.50 1.20
C ARG A 40 -2.50 -0.50 0.04
N ARG A 41 -3.46 0.42 0.03
CA ARG A 41 -3.58 1.44 -1.02
C ARG A 41 -2.81 2.66 -0.60
N ARG A 42 -1.70 2.92 -1.27
CA ARG A 42 -0.98 4.19 -1.14
C ARG A 42 -1.70 5.34 -1.85
N HIS A 43 -2.63 5.03 -2.77
CA HIS A 43 -3.32 6.02 -3.61
C HIS A 43 -4.75 5.58 -4.03
N PHE A 44 -5.67 6.54 -4.14
CA PHE A 44 -7.10 6.34 -4.44
C PHE A 44 -7.42 6.04 -5.91
N CYS A 45 -6.67 6.61 -6.85
CA CYS A 45 -6.95 6.43 -8.27
C CYS A 45 -5.90 5.51 -8.89
N PRO A 46 -6.27 4.30 -9.38
CA PRO A 46 -5.32 3.35 -9.96
C PRO A 46 -4.52 3.92 -11.14
N SER A 47 -5.16 4.72 -12.00
CA SER A 47 -4.46 5.34 -13.14
C SER A 47 -3.47 6.42 -12.69
N CYS A 48 -3.86 7.28 -11.75
CA CYS A 48 -2.94 8.27 -11.18
C CYS A 48 -1.79 7.61 -10.42
N HIS A 49 -2.06 6.51 -9.71
CA HIS A 49 -1.03 5.74 -9.04
C HIS A 49 -0.03 5.16 -10.04
N ALA A 50 -0.51 4.50 -11.09
CA ALA A 50 0.34 3.92 -12.12
C ALA A 50 1.23 4.99 -12.76
N LYS A 51 0.67 6.17 -13.09
CA LYS A 51 1.43 7.31 -13.60
C LYS A 51 2.54 7.73 -12.63
N ARG A 52 2.22 7.91 -11.34
CA ARG A 52 3.21 8.30 -10.33
C ARG A 52 4.28 7.25 -10.11
N CYS A 53 3.95 5.96 -10.16
CA CYS A 53 4.95 4.89 -10.05
C CYS A 53 5.96 4.95 -11.19
N ILE A 54 5.51 5.22 -12.42
CA ILE A 54 6.38 5.38 -13.59
C ILE A 54 7.27 6.62 -13.40
N GLU A 55 6.67 7.77 -13.12
CA GLU A 55 7.41 9.03 -12.91
C GLU A 55 8.44 8.90 -11.77
N PHE A 56 8.07 8.23 -10.68
CA PHE A 56 8.98 7.96 -9.57
C PHE A 56 10.11 7.01 -9.97
N GLY A 57 9.82 5.96 -10.74
CA GLY A 57 10.84 5.04 -11.25
C GLY A 57 11.86 5.73 -12.16
N GLU A 58 11.39 6.60 -13.06
CA GLU A 58 12.25 7.41 -13.92
C GLU A 58 13.13 8.35 -13.09
N TRP A 59 12.55 9.06 -12.14
CA TRP A 59 13.29 9.94 -11.24
C TRP A 59 14.34 9.17 -10.42
N LEU A 60 13.97 8.00 -9.89
CA LEU A 60 14.83 7.14 -9.09
C LEU A 60 16.05 6.70 -9.92
N CYS A 61 15.84 6.23 -11.14
CA CYS A 61 16.91 5.83 -12.06
C CYS A 61 17.80 7.00 -12.50
N GLY A 62 17.23 8.19 -12.70
CA GLY A 62 17.97 9.36 -13.18
C GLY A 62 18.74 10.11 -12.10
N ASN A 63 18.24 10.13 -10.86
CA ASN A 63 18.70 11.07 -9.83
C ASN A 63 19.20 10.40 -8.54
N VAL A 64 18.84 9.13 -8.30
CA VAL A 64 19.11 8.47 -7.01
C VAL A 64 19.98 7.24 -7.16
N LEU A 65 19.66 6.35 -8.11
CA LEU A 65 20.34 5.07 -8.25
C LEU A 65 21.69 5.22 -8.94
N LYS A 66 22.73 4.72 -8.29
CA LYS A 66 24.04 4.53 -8.92
C LYS A 66 23.94 3.45 -10.00
N LYS A 67 24.72 3.58 -11.08
CA LYS A 67 24.81 2.58 -12.16
C LYS A 67 25.61 1.34 -11.74
N VAL A 68 25.08 0.59 -10.78
CA VAL A 68 25.62 -0.67 -10.25
C VAL A 68 24.50 -1.71 -10.20
N PRO A 69 24.82 -3.01 -10.18
CA PRO A 69 23.81 -4.05 -9.97
C PRO A 69 23.08 -3.84 -8.63
N HIS A 70 21.77 -3.64 -8.68
CA HIS A 70 20.91 -3.54 -7.50
C HIS A 70 20.18 -4.87 -7.30
N ARG A 71 20.15 -5.37 -6.06
CA ARG A 71 19.31 -6.52 -5.73
C ARG A 71 17.87 -6.05 -5.57
N HIS A 72 16.99 -6.54 -6.43
CA HIS A 72 15.55 -6.37 -6.25
C HIS A 72 15.07 -7.36 -5.17
N PHE A 73 14.43 -6.86 -4.11
CA PHE A 73 13.67 -7.67 -3.18
C PHE A 73 12.19 -7.49 -3.49
N VAL A 74 11.53 -8.59 -3.88
CA VAL A 74 10.09 -8.64 -4.16
C VAL A 74 9.38 -9.24 -2.96
#